data_AF-D3T6H0-F1
#
_entry.id   AF-D3T6H0-F1
#
_cell.length_a   1.000
_cell.length_b   1.000
_cell.length_c   1.000
_cell.angle_alpha   90.00
_cell.angle_beta   90.00
_cell.angle_gamma   90.00
#
_symmetry.space_group_name_H-M   'P 1'
#
loop_
_entity.id
_entity.type
_entity.pdbx_description
1 polymer ?
#
loop_
_entity_poly.entity_id
_entity_poly.type
_entity_poly.pdbx_seq_one_letter_code
_entity_poly.pdbx_strand_id
1 'polypeptide(L)'
;MINDISPLVVDPGTGTVRCGTGYCSYTHIKVSHVGMLVAAEFYADFVIVNGGYDYISKVYDHAIAMVGTYSLTSFGINKAWEDISGPAYATLEWEGSTIGGYYTTTFRLMIIRWKR
;
A
#
# COMPACT_ATOMS: atom_id res chain seq x y z
N MET A 1 -9.26 3.26 12.65
CA MET A 1 -7.94 2.71 13.02
C MET A 1 -7.10 2.66 11.75
N ILE A 2 -5.85 3.13 11.78
CA ILE A 2 -4.95 3.06 10.62
C ILE A 2 -4.12 1.79 10.77
N ASN A 3 -4.14 0.93 9.75
CA ASN A 3 -3.24 -0.21 9.67
C ASN A 3 -2.12 0.17 8.70
N ASP A 4 -1.02 0.70 9.23
CA ASP A 4 0.14 1.07 8.45
C ASP A 4 0.90 -0.19 8.00
N ILE A 5 1.08 -0.36 6.70
CA ILE A 5 1.95 -1.39 6.13
C ILE A 5 3.22 -0.71 5.64
N SER A 6 4.31 -0.95 6.37
CA SER A 6 5.66 -0.68 5.87
C SER A 6 5.94 -1.59 4.66
N PRO A 7 6.74 -1.15 3.67
CA PRO A 7 6.91 -1.89 2.42
C PRO A 7 7.65 -3.20 2.65
N LEU A 8 8.19 -3.44 3.86
CA LEU A 8 8.79 -4.72 4.25
C LEU A 8 7.78 -5.86 4.41
N VAL A 9 6.47 -5.58 4.40
CA VAL A 9 5.39 -6.60 4.36
C VAL A 9 4.76 -6.66 2.96
N VAL A 10 5.51 -6.25 1.95
CA VAL A 10 5.24 -6.60 0.55
C VAL A 10 5.60 -8.08 0.36
N ASP A 11 4.73 -8.85 -0.30
CA ASP A 11 5.10 -10.17 -0.79
C ASP A 11 5.78 -10.04 -2.16
N PRO A 12 7.13 -10.13 -2.24
CA PRO A 12 7.85 -10.05 -3.51
C PRO A 12 7.54 -11.23 -4.44
N GLY A 13 6.86 -12.28 -3.98
CA GLY A 13 6.46 -13.44 -4.79
C GLY A 13 5.28 -13.17 -5.74
N THR A 14 4.60 -12.04 -5.61
CA THR A 14 3.41 -11.71 -6.42
C THR A 14 3.70 -10.87 -7.66
N GLY A 15 4.90 -10.30 -7.76
CA GLY A 15 5.28 -9.43 -8.88
C GLY A 15 6.70 -9.64 -9.36
N THR A 16 7.19 -8.70 -10.16
CA THR A 16 8.53 -8.76 -10.76
C THR A 16 9.43 -7.68 -10.19
N VAL A 17 10.66 -8.05 -9.84
CA VAL A 17 11.72 -7.12 -9.44
C VAL A 17 12.79 -7.07 -10.51
N ARG A 18 13.12 -5.87 -10.99
CA ARG A 18 14.20 -5.61 -11.93
C ARG A 18 15.16 -4.59 -11.35
N CYS A 19 16.38 -5.01 -11.04
CA CYS A 19 17.41 -4.14 -10.49
C CYS A 19 18.47 -3.82 -11.54
N GLY A 20 18.85 -2.54 -11.60
CA GLY A 20 19.99 -2.04 -12.35
C GLY A 20 21.00 -1.36 -11.43
N THR A 21 22.02 -0.75 -12.03
CA THR A 21 23.00 0.08 -11.32
C THR A 21 22.38 1.42 -10.95
N GLY A 22 21.63 1.46 -9.85
CA GLY A 22 21.10 2.73 -9.30
C GLY A 22 19.63 2.70 -8.91
N TYR A 23 18.88 1.67 -9.30
CA TYR A 23 17.50 1.49 -8.84
C TYR A 23 17.04 0.05 -8.97
N CYS A 24 15.99 -0.28 -8.23
CA CYS A 24 15.20 -1.49 -8.42
C CYS A 24 13.75 -1.09 -8.69
N SER A 25 13.22 -1.53 -9.83
CA SER A 25 11.80 -1.41 -10.16
C SER A 25 11.06 -2.65 -9.68
N TYR A 26 9.95 -2.41 -9.01
CA TYR A 26 9.02 -3.39 -8.50
C TYR A 26 7.70 -3.19 -9.24
N THR A 27 7.20 -4.24 -9.88
CA THR A 27 5.99 -4.19 -10.71
C THR A 27 5.04 -5.30 -10.31
N HIS A 28 3.75 -4.99 -10.25
CA HIS A 28 2.69 -5.91 -9.88
C HIS A 28 2.86 -6.49 -8.48
N ILE A 29 3.27 -5.63 -7.55
CA ILE A 29 3.44 -6.03 -6.17
C ILE A 29 2.11 -5.99 -5.46
N LYS A 30 1.68 -7.12 -4.88
CA LYS A 30 0.50 -7.18 -4.03
C LYS A 30 0.80 -6.56 -2.65
N VAL A 31 -0.05 -5.63 -2.26
CA VAL A 31 -0.14 -5.08 -0.91
C VAL A 31 -1.44 -5.59 -0.32
N SER A 32 -1.38 -6.33 0.77
CA SER A 32 -2.59 -6.94 1.36
C SER A 32 -2.58 -6.94 2.88
N HIS A 33 -3.77 -6.87 3.44
CA HIS A 33 -4.03 -7.11 4.85
C HIS A 33 -5.14 -8.14 4.99
N VAL A 34 -4.95 -9.12 5.87
CA VAL A 34 -5.99 -10.09 6.24
C VAL A 34 -6.17 -10.05 7.76
N GLY A 35 -7.34 -9.59 8.18
CA GLY A 35 -7.79 -9.62 9.57
C GLY A 35 -9.02 -10.53 9.72
N MET A 36 -9.54 -10.61 10.94
CA MET A 36 -10.66 -11.51 11.27
C MET A 36 -11.97 -11.14 10.54
N LEU A 37 -12.25 -9.85 10.34
CA LEU A 37 -13.52 -9.35 9.78
C LEU A 37 -13.36 -8.69 8.41
N VAL A 38 -12.12 -8.43 7.99
CA VAL A 38 -11.82 -7.71 6.76
C VAL A 38 -10.53 -8.25 6.16
N ALA A 39 -10.54 -8.42 4.85
CA ALA A 39 -9.37 -8.56 4.02
C ALA A 39 -9.42 -7.48 2.95
N ALA A 40 -8.28 -6.90 2.61
CA ALA A 40 -8.20 -6.09 1.41
C ALA A 40 -6.81 -6.17 0.80
N GLU A 41 -6.77 -5.82 -0.46
CA GLU A 41 -5.57 -5.79 -1.25
C GLU A 41 -5.64 -4.73 -2.34
N PHE A 42 -4.48 -4.36 -2.84
CA PHE A 42 -4.31 -3.68 -4.11
C PHE A 42 -2.91 -4.00 -4.66
N TYR A 43 -2.68 -3.68 -5.92
CA TYR A 43 -1.37 -3.82 -6.53
C TYR A 43 -0.68 -2.47 -6.65
N ALA A 44 0.64 -2.48 -6.51
CA ALA A 44 1.48 -1.31 -6.63
C ALA A 44 2.68 -1.57 -7.55
N ASP A 45 3.04 -0.54 -8.29
CA ASP A 45 4.33 -0.44 -8.98
C ASP A 45 5.12 0.69 -8.30
N PHE A 46 6.39 0.44 -7.98
CA PHE A 46 7.24 1.41 -7.33
C PHE A 46 8.71 1.19 -7.67
N VAL A 47 9.53 2.20 -7.39
CA VAL A 47 10.97 2.17 -7.63
C VAL A 47 11.69 2.59 -6.38
N ILE A 48 12.69 1.78 -6.03
CA ILE A 48 13.66 2.10 -4.98
C ILE A 48 14.92 2.62 -5.66
N VAL A 49 15.31 3.86 -5.37
CA VAL A 49 16.45 4.54 -5.99
C VAL A 49 17.63 4.52 -5.03
N ASN A 50 18.80 4.11 -5.51
CA ASN A 50 20.02 4.12 -4.71
C ASN A 50 20.59 5.54 -4.63
N GLY A 51 20.54 6.14 -3.45
CA GLY A 51 21.05 7.50 -3.22
C GLY A 51 20.11 8.61 -3.73
N GLY A 52 18.87 8.27 -4.08
CA GLY A 52 17.82 9.20 -4.49
C GLY A 52 16.53 8.97 -3.72
N TYR A 53 15.45 9.58 -4.20
CA TYR A 53 14.11 9.45 -3.62
C TYR A 53 13.37 8.25 -4.23
N ASP A 54 12.84 7.40 -3.37
CA ASP A 54 11.97 6.29 -3.76
C ASP A 54 10.60 6.84 -4.20
N TYR A 55 9.89 6.12 -5.06
CA TYR A 55 8.58 6.58 -5.54
C TYR A 55 7.62 5.47 -5.92
N ILE A 56 6.33 5.73 -5.73
CA ILE A 56 5.21 4.92 -6.20
C ILE A 56 4.80 5.44 -7.58
N SER A 57 4.88 4.61 -8.60
CA SER A 57 4.48 4.98 -9.97
C SER A 57 3.01 4.69 -10.23
N LYS A 58 2.46 3.64 -9.61
CA LYS A 58 1.08 3.22 -9.84
C LYS A 58 0.52 2.46 -8.64
N VAL A 59 -0.78 2.63 -8.39
CA VAL A 59 -1.61 1.69 -7.61
C VAL A 59 -2.86 1.35 -8.39
N TYR A 60 -3.30 0.10 -8.34
CA TYR A 60 -4.39 -0.41 -9.16
C TYR A 60 -5.02 -1.68 -8.59
N ASP A 61 -6.14 -2.11 -9.18
CA ASP A 61 -6.85 -3.36 -8.91
C ASP A 61 -7.08 -3.64 -7.43
N HIS A 62 -7.67 -2.68 -6.72
CA HIS A 62 -8.02 -2.86 -5.32
C HIS A 62 -9.19 -3.84 -5.15
N ALA A 63 -9.18 -4.59 -4.05
CA ALA A 63 -10.29 -5.43 -3.63
C ALA A 63 -10.46 -5.32 -2.10
N ILE A 64 -11.71 -5.29 -1.65
CA ILE A 64 -12.08 -5.30 -0.23
C ILE A 64 -13.11 -6.41 -0.03
N ALA A 65 -12.84 -7.30 0.91
CA ALA A 65 -13.77 -8.31 1.38
C ALA A 65 -14.01 -8.09 2.88
N MET A 66 -15.25 -7.91 3.30
CA MET A 66 -15.56 -7.78 4.73
C MET A 66 -16.87 -8.45 5.10
N VAL A 67 -16.98 -8.82 6.37
CA VAL A 67 -18.24 -9.22 6.97
C VAL A 67 -19.11 -7.98 7.15
N GLY A 68 -20.24 -7.93 6.44
CA GLY A 68 -21.17 -6.78 6.46
C GLY A 68 -21.11 -5.98 5.16
N THR A 69 -21.27 -4.66 5.26
CA THR A 69 -21.30 -3.76 4.10
C THR A 69 -20.15 -2.77 4.17
N TYR A 70 -19.62 -2.38 3.01
CA TYR A 70 -18.70 -1.27 2.90
C TYR A 70 -19.05 -0.31 1.78
N SER A 71 -18.51 0.89 1.90
CA SER A 71 -18.44 1.88 0.84
C SER A 71 -16.99 2.35 0.71
N LEU A 72 -16.45 2.33 -0.51
CA LEU A 72 -15.13 2.88 -0.78
C LEU A 72 -15.15 4.39 -0.55
N THR A 73 -14.21 4.88 0.25
CA THR A 73 -14.05 6.31 0.53
C THR A 73 -13.02 6.91 -0.41
N SER A 74 -11.85 6.27 -0.52
CA SER A 74 -10.77 6.73 -1.40
C SER A 74 -9.82 5.59 -1.78
N PHE A 75 -9.20 5.70 -2.94
CA PHE A 75 -8.09 4.83 -3.36
C PHE A 75 -7.16 5.59 -4.28
N GLY A 76 -5.87 5.63 -3.96
CA GLY A 76 -4.88 6.25 -4.84
C GLY A 76 -3.54 6.55 -4.18
N ILE A 77 -2.67 7.16 -4.97
CA ILE A 77 -1.37 7.68 -4.51
C ILE A 77 -1.61 9.04 -3.87
N ASN A 78 -1.35 9.16 -2.58
CA ASN A 78 -1.47 10.43 -1.86
C ASN A 78 -0.15 11.21 -1.93
N LYS A 79 0.99 10.50 -1.93
CA LYS A 79 2.31 11.08 -2.13
C LYS A 79 3.17 10.15 -2.97
N ALA A 80 3.45 10.56 -4.21
CA ALA A 80 4.16 9.71 -5.16
C ALA A 80 5.64 9.55 -4.84
N TRP A 81 6.31 10.56 -4.29
CA TRP A 81 7.75 10.58 -4.05
C TRP A 81 8.07 10.67 -2.56
N GLU A 82 9.11 9.99 -2.12
CA GLU A 82 9.77 10.29 -0.85
C GLU A 82 10.47 11.65 -0.97
N ASP A 83 10.47 12.41 0.12
CA ASP A 83 11.26 13.63 0.24
C ASP A 83 11.60 13.90 1.72
N ILE A 84 12.20 15.06 1.99
CA ILE A 84 12.53 15.48 3.36
C ILE A 84 11.32 15.55 4.32
N SER A 85 10.12 15.72 3.78
CA SER A 85 8.86 15.78 4.52
C SER A 85 8.23 14.40 4.73
N GLY A 86 8.87 13.31 4.24
CA GLY A 86 8.51 11.94 4.57
C GLY A 86 8.37 11.00 3.36
N PRO A 87 7.90 9.76 3.60
CA PRO A 87 7.89 8.68 2.61
C PRO A 87 6.85 8.86 1.53
N ALA A 88 7.05 8.24 0.36
CA ALA A 88 5.97 8.01 -0.60
C ALA A 88 4.91 7.10 0.01
N TYR A 89 3.62 7.37 -0.22
CA TYR A 89 2.53 6.54 0.26
C TYR A 89 1.27 6.60 -0.60
N ALA A 90 0.52 5.51 -0.54
CA ALA A 90 -0.78 5.34 -1.17
C ALA A 90 -1.75 4.71 -0.17
N THR A 91 -3.02 5.08 -0.25
CA THR A 91 -4.06 4.58 0.65
C THR A 91 -5.20 3.92 -0.11
N LEU A 92 -5.79 2.92 0.56
CA LEU A 92 -7.09 2.35 0.30
C LEU A 92 -7.94 2.60 1.55
N GLU A 93 -9.02 3.36 1.41
CA GLU A 93 -9.86 3.81 2.51
C GLU A 93 -11.32 3.44 2.24
N TRP A 94 -11.98 2.91 3.26
CA TRP A 94 -13.40 2.60 3.20
C TRP A 94 -14.05 2.77 4.57
N GLU A 95 -15.36 2.97 4.52
CA GLU A 95 -16.24 2.89 5.67
C GLU A 95 -16.95 1.55 5.64
N GLY A 96 -17.03 0.92 6.81
CA GLY A 96 -17.62 -0.40 6.98
C GLY A 96 -18.67 -0.42 8.08
N SER A 97 -19.65 -1.29 7.93
CA SER A 97 -20.62 -1.63 8.97
C SER A 97 -20.66 -3.13 9.19
N THR A 98 -20.50 -3.55 10.44
CA THR A 98 -20.65 -4.94 10.88
C THR A 98 -21.82 -5.04 11.87
N ILE A 99 -22.18 -6.26 12.28
CA ILE A 99 -23.18 -6.51 13.35
C ILE A 99 -22.80 -5.80 14.68
N GLY A 100 -21.55 -5.35 14.85
CA GLY A 100 -21.05 -4.64 16.03
C GLY A 100 -20.89 -3.12 15.89
N GLY A 101 -21.26 -2.51 14.75
CA GLY A 101 -21.22 -1.04 14.56
C GLY A 101 -20.49 -0.56 13.31
N TYR A 102 -20.47 0.76 13.15
CA TYR A 102 -19.83 1.48 12.04
C TYR A 102 -18.38 1.85 12.38
N TYR A 103 -17.49 1.78 11.39
CA TYR A 103 -16.10 2.21 11.53
C TYR A 103 -15.50 2.64 10.20
N THR A 104 -14.48 3.50 10.29
CA THR A 104 -13.63 3.89 9.16
C THR A 104 -12.28 3.20 9.29
N THR A 105 -11.79 2.65 8.19
CA THR A 105 -10.46 2.03 8.12
C THR A 105 -9.66 2.59 6.96
N THR A 106 -8.36 2.73 7.20
CA THR A 106 -7.37 3.12 6.19
C THR A 106 -6.30 2.02 6.13
N PHE A 107 -6.11 1.44 4.95
CA PHE A 107 -4.95 0.64 4.61
C PHE A 107 -3.96 1.50 3.84
N ARG A 108 -2.71 1.50 4.28
CA ARG A 108 -1.66 2.35 3.70
C ARG A 108 -0.46 1.51 3.27
N LEU A 109 -0.04 1.66 2.02
CA LEU A 109 1.32 1.34 1.59
C LEU A 109 2.20 2.57 1.85
N MET A 110 3.31 2.37 2.52
CA MET A 110 4.34 3.39 2.70
C MET A 110 5.67 2.86 2.18
N ILE A 111 6.48 3.67 1.49
CA ILE A 111 7.85 3.27 1.13
C ILE A 111 8.81 3.91 2.13
N ILE A 112 9.32 3.10 3.08
CA ILE A 112 10.35 3.50 4.04
C ILE A 112 11.61 2.67 3.80
N ARG A 113 12.73 3.34 3.52
CA ARG A 113 14.06 2.73 3.72
C ARG A 113 14.45 2.82 5.19
N TRP A 114 14.57 1.68 5.86
CA TRP A 114 15.38 1.61 7.09
C TRP A 114 16.83 1.87 6.68
N LYS A 115 17.36 3.06 6.98
CA LYS A 115 18.81 3.28 6.94
C LYS A 115 19.42 2.28 7.94
N ARG A 116 20.19 1.30 7.44
CA ARG A 116 21.07 0.49 8.28
C ARG A 116 22.24 1.35 8.75
#